data_AF-A0A1C5EQE6-F1
#
_entry.id   AF-A0A1C5EQE6-F1
#
_cell.length_a   1.000
_cell.length_b   1.000
_cell.length_c   1.000
_cell.angle_alpha   90.00
_cell.angle_beta   90.00
_cell.angle_gamma   90.00
#
_symmetry.space_group_name_H-M   'P 1'
#
loop_
_entity.id
_entity.type
_entity.pdbx_description
1 polymer ?
#
loop_
_entity_poly.entity_id
_entity_poly.type
_entity_poly.pdbx_seq_one_letter_code
_entity_poly.pdbx_strand_id
1 'polypeptide(L)' 'MQPPLVLFDLDNTLVDRQGTLAGWVTEFTAQHGMEDEDQAYVLDMGGRAGLSIHV' A
#
# COMPACT_ATOMS: atom_id res chain seq x y z
N MET A 1 -2.35 18.00 -34.34
CA MET A 1 -1.96 16.69 -33.75
C MET A 1 -2.51 16.66 -32.34
N GLN A 2 -3.24 15.62 -31.98
CA GLN A 2 -3.83 15.50 -30.64
C GLN A 2 -2.78 14.82 -29.73
N PRO A 3 -2.45 15.40 -28.57
CA PRO A 3 -1.47 14.80 -27.67
C PRO A 3 -2.00 13.47 -27.11
N PRO A 4 -1.12 12.47 -26.90
CA PRO A 4 -1.52 11.17 -26.39
C PRO A 4 -2.00 11.30 -24.94
N LEU A 5 -3.09 10.59 -24.62
CA LEU A 5 -3.58 10.42 -23.26
C LEU A 5 -2.85 9.24 -22.61
N VAL A 6 -2.36 9.43 -21.38
CA VAL A 6 -1.73 8.37 -20.59
C VAL A 6 -2.43 8.29 -19.24
N LEU A 7 -2.83 7.09 -18.86
CA LEU A 7 -3.37 6.78 -17.53
C LEU A 7 -2.26 6.17 -16.69
N PHE A 8 -2.12 6.70 -15.47
CA PHE A 8 -1.25 6.15 -14.45
C PHE A 8 -2.11 5.71 -13.28
N ASP A 9 -1.84 4.49 -12.81
CA ASP A 9 -2.32 4.08 -11.51
C ASP A 9 -1.61 4.90 -10.41
N LEU A 10 -2.24 5.00 -9.24
CA LEU A 10 -1.64 5.70 -8.11
C LEU A 10 -0.70 4.77 -7.34
N ASP A 11 -1.20 3.59 -6.99
CA ASP A 11 -0.55 2.70 -6.03
C ASP A 11 0.62 1.96 -6.65
N ASN A 12 1.81 2.17 -6.11
CA ASN A 12 3.08 1.58 -6.55
C ASN A 12 3.46 1.92 -8.00
N THR A 13 2.71 2.82 -8.64
CA THR A 13 3.02 3.42 -9.95
C THR A 13 3.47 4.87 -9.78
N LEU A 14 2.72 5.68 -9.04
CA LEU A 14 3.09 7.06 -8.71
C LEU A 14 3.54 7.24 -7.26
N VAL A 15 3.02 6.41 -6.36
CA VAL A 15 3.32 6.46 -4.92
C VAL A 15 3.82 5.10 -4.45
N ASP A 16 4.90 5.07 -3.68
CA ASP A 16 5.35 3.84 -2.99
C ASP A 16 4.45 3.53 -1.79
N ARG A 17 3.28 2.98 -2.09
CA ARG A 17 2.28 2.62 -1.08
C ARG A 17 2.74 1.41 -0.27
N GLN A 18 3.35 0.40 -0.89
CA GLN A 18 3.79 -0.81 -0.19
C GLN A 18 4.91 -0.52 0.81
N GLY A 19 5.94 0.24 0.42
CA GLY A 19 7.02 0.61 1.33
C GLY A 19 6.53 1.49 2.48
N THR A 20 5.67 2.47 2.18
CA THR A 20 5.05 3.33 3.20
C THR A 20 4.17 2.53 4.16
N LEU A 21 3.35 1.61 3.65
CA LEU A 21 2.50 0.75 4.48
C LEU A 21 3.35 -0.18 5.35
N ALA A 22 4.39 -0.81 4.80
CA ALA A 22 5.28 -1.66 5.59
C ALA A 22 5.97 -0.89 6.73
N GLY A 23 6.45 0.32 6.45
CA GLY A 23 7.03 1.20 7.48
C GLY A 23 6.02 1.57 8.56
N TRP A 24 4.81 1.96 8.16
CA TRP A 24 3.73 2.28 9.11
C TRP A 24 3.32 1.07 9.96
N VAL A 25 3.17 -0.12 9.36
CA VAL A 25 2.81 -1.34 10.10
C VAL A 25 3.90 -1.68 11.11
N THR A 26 5.18 -1.53 10.76
CA THR A 26 6.31 -1.74 11.67
C THR A 26 6.24 -0.79 12.87
N GLU A 27 5.95 0.50 12.64
CA GLU A 27 5.81 1.47 13.72
C GLU A 27 4.59 1.17 14.60
N PHE A 28 3.47 0.83 13.97
CA PHE A 28 2.21 0.51 14.63
C PHE A 28 2.36 -0.71 15.56
N THR A 29 2.92 -1.82 15.07
CA THR A 29 3.09 -3.03 15.88
C THR A 29 4.03 -2.78 17.06
N ALA A 30 5.10 -2.01 16.86
CA ALA A 30 6.02 -1.62 17.93
C ALA A 30 5.33 -0.78 19.03
N GLN A 31 4.43 0.15 18.66
CA GLN A 31 3.68 0.96 19.62
C GLN A 31 2.67 0.14 20.44
N HIS A 32 2.15 -0.95 19.87
CA HIS A 32 1.12 -1.78 20.49
C HIS A 32 1.63 -3.08 21.12
N GLY A 33 2.95 -3.34 21.06
CA GLY A 33 3.57 -4.54 21.64
C GLY A 33 3.14 -5.84 20.93
N MET A 34 2.86 -5.75 19.63
CA MET A 34 2.43 -6.88 18.80
C MET A 34 3.63 -7.67 18.31
N GLU A 35 3.47 -8.99 18.13
CA GLU A 35 4.56 -9.86 17.67
C GLU A 35 4.68 -9.84 16.15
N ASP A 36 5.80 -10.34 15.62
CA ASP A 36 6.11 -10.33 14.18
C ASP A 36 5.04 -11.07 13.34
N GLU A 37 4.39 -12.09 13.91
CA GLU A 37 3.28 -12.82 13.26
C GLU A 37 2.04 -11.92 13.07
N ASP A 38 1.81 -10.98 13.97
CA ASP A 38 0.72 -10.01 13.85
C ASP A 38 1.02 -8.93 12.80
N GLN A 39 2.30 -8.63 12.55
CA GLN A 39 2.73 -7.66 11.54
C GLN A 39 2.33 -8.09 10.13
N ALA A 40 2.56 -9.37 9.80
CA ALA A 40 2.18 -9.93 8.51
C ALA A 40 0.66 -9.88 8.27
N TYR A 41 -0.12 -10.08 9.33
CA TYR A 41 -1.58 -10.01 9.28
C TYR A 41 -2.08 -8.57 9.01
N VAL A 42 -1.56 -7.58 9.72
CA VAL A 42 -1.93 -6.17 9.52
C VAL A 42 -1.50 -5.67 8.14
N LEU A 43 -0.33 -6.10 7.66
CA LEU A 43 0.17 -5.77 6.33
C LEU A 43 -0.71 -6.36 5.21
N ASP A 44 -1.13 -7.63 5.33
CA ASP A 44 -2.05 -8.26 4.38
C ASP A 44 -3.41 -7.55 4.33
N MET A 45 -3.95 -7.18 5.50
CA MET A 45 -5.20 -6.42 5.58
C MET A 45 -5.10 -5.06 4.86
N GLY A 46 -4.00 -4.33 5.07
CA GLY A 46 -3.78 -3.03 4.43
C GLY A 46 -3.50 -3.12 2.93
N GLY A 47 -2.87 -4.20 2.46
CA GLY A 47 -2.55 -4.42 1.05
C GLY A 47 -3.77 -4.66 0.16
N ARG A 48 -4.82 -5.28 0.70
CA ARG A 48 -6.04 -5.67 -0.04
C ARG A 48 -6.99 -4.52 -0.39
N ALA A 49 -6.80 -3.32 0.17
CA ALA A 49 -7.68 -2.17 -0.06
C ALA A 49 -7.43 -1.43 -1.39
N GLY A 50 -6.46 -1.86 -2.22
CA GLY A 50 -6.23 -1.28 -3.55
C GLY A 50 -7.30 -1.72 -4.55
N LEU A 51 -8.45 -1.06 -4.54
CA LEU A 51 -9.50 -1.27 -5.55
C LEU A 51 -8.98 -0.82 -6.92
N SER A 52 -8.73 -1.81 -7.78
CA SER A 52 -8.51 -1.59 -9.22
C SER A 52 -9.76 -0.93 -9.81
N ILE A 53 -9.65 0.33 -10.22
CA ILE A 53 -10.65 0.94 -11.10
C ILE A 53 -10.37 0.41 -12.50
N HIS A 54 -11.17 -0.57 -12.93
CA HIS A 54 -11.20 -1.00 -14.32
C HIS A 54 -11.76 0.14 -15.18
N VAL A 55 -10.89 0.81 -15.93
CA VAL A 55 -11.23 1.66 -17.08
C VAL A 55 -10.90 0.95 -18.39
#